data_AF-A0A935MM35-F1
#
_entry.id   AF-A0A935MM35-F1
#
_cell.length_a   1.000
_cell.length_b   1.000
_cell.length_c   1.000
_cell.angle_alpha   90.00
_cell.angle_beta   90.00
_cell.angle_gamma   90.00
#
_symmetry.space_group_name_H-M   'P 1'
#
loop_
_entity.id
_entity.type
_entity.pdbx_description
1 polymer ?
#
loop_
_entity_poly.entity_id
_entity_poly.type
_entity_poly.pdbx_seq_one_letter_code
_entity_poly.pdbx_strand_id
1 'polypeptide(L)'
;MARQTLGRGLSALLGDEKPAAQQEAISPEIDIDLIEPNPDQPRTRFTEANLEELAQSIRANGVVQPIVLRQIGGRYQIVAGERRWRASQRAGLRRIPAVVKEVSDDKLLELALVENIQRQELNPIEEAKAYRKLIDTLGLTQEMVAERVGKDRTIITTSMRLLRLPGEIQRVIEEGGLSAGHGRALMMTDDPKIQRRLANEAIDKGWSVRETERAVKKAVKSPQISENKGVIRTVDANVKAAETKLMRSLNTNVKIIAGKKGAGGKIEIEYYGTDDLDRIFQLLIKK
;
A
#
# COMPACT_ATOMS: atom_id res chain seq x y z
N MET A 1 -49.08 -51.90 -15.56
CA MET A 1 -47.70 -51.88 -15.01
C MET A 1 -46.81 -51.24 -16.06
N ALA A 2 -45.97 -50.23 -15.86
CA ALA A 2 -45.74 -49.30 -14.76
C ALA A 2 -45.24 -48.01 -15.42
N ARG A 3 -45.84 -46.86 -15.09
CA ARG A 3 -45.24 -45.55 -15.32
C ARG A 3 -44.21 -45.35 -14.22
N GLN A 4 -42.94 -45.24 -14.57
CA GLN A 4 -41.92 -44.77 -13.63
C GLN A 4 -41.24 -43.54 -14.23
N THR A 5 -41.72 -42.41 -13.73
CA THR A 5 -41.20 -41.06 -13.90
C THR A 5 -39.83 -40.96 -13.21
N LEU A 6 -38.79 -40.69 -13.99
CA LEU A 6 -37.51 -40.19 -13.49
C LEU A 6 -37.17 -38.95 -14.31
N GLY A 7 -37.08 -37.80 -13.63
CA GLY A 7 -36.37 -36.65 -14.20
C GLY A 7 -37.17 -35.38 -14.49
N ARG A 8 -38.38 -35.17 -13.93
CA ARG A 8 -39.00 -33.83 -13.89
C ARG A 8 -38.32 -32.85 -12.90
N GLY A 9 -37.27 -33.30 -12.21
CA GLY A 9 -36.57 -32.53 -11.17
C GLY A 9 -35.26 -31.85 -11.59
N LEU A 10 -34.68 -32.14 -12.76
CA LEU A 10 -33.46 -31.46 -13.20
C LEU A 10 -33.73 -30.16 -13.99
N SER A 11 -34.82 -30.10 -14.75
CA SER A 11 -35.23 -28.89 -15.48
C SER A 11 -35.77 -27.77 -14.57
N ALA A 12 -35.94 -28.03 -13.27
CA ALA A 12 -36.27 -26.99 -12.29
C ALA A 12 -35.02 -26.37 -11.62
N LEU A 13 -33.84 -27.00 -11.76
CA LEU A 13 -32.56 -26.53 -11.22
C LEU A 13 -31.66 -25.89 -12.28
N LEU A 14 -31.76 -26.36 -13.52
CA LEU A 14 -31.21 -25.70 -14.70
C LEU A 14 -32.34 -24.87 -15.29
N GLY A 15 -32.49 -23.64 -14.79
CA GLY A 15 -33.54 -22.73 -15.23
C GLY A 15 -33.65 -22.74 -16.75
N ASP A 16 -34.88 -22.94 -17.25
CA ASP A 16 -35.30 -22.60 -18.60
C ASP A 16 -35.18 -21.07 -18.76
N GLU A 17 -33.94 -20.57 -18.79
CA GLU A 17 -33.64 -19.39 -19.59
C GLU A 17 -33.79 -19.85 -21.03
N LYS A 18 -35.03 -19.74 -21.53
CA LYS A 18 -35.25 -19.40 -22.95
C LYS A 18 -34.13 -18.43 -23.31
N PRO A 19 -33.39 -18.62 -24.41
CA PRO A 19 -32.51 -17.56 -24.87
C PRO A 19 -33.42 -16.36 -24.99
N ALA A 20 -33.26 -15.39 -24.09
CA ALA A 20 -33.91 -14.11 -24.23
C ALA A 20 -33.55 -13.73 -25.65
N ALA A 21 -34.57 -13.64 -26.51
CA ALA A 21 -34.40 -13.10 -27.83
C ALA A 21 -33.53 -11.87 -27.59
N GLN A 22 -32.31 -11.90 -28.12
CA GLN A 22 -31.46 -10.73 -28.17
C GLN A 22 -32.33 -9.75 -28.93
N GLN A 23 -33.07 -8.94 -28.18
CA GLN A 23 -33.42 -7.62 -28.63
C GLN A 23 -32.04 -7.09 -28.99
N GLU A 24 -31.74 -7.09 -30.29
CA GLU A 24 -30.76 -6.22 -30.88
C GLU A 24 -31.14 -4.85 -30.32
N ALA A 25 -30.55 -4.51 -29.18
CA ALA A 25 -30.66 -3.20 -28.60
C ALA A 25 -30.00 -2.36 -29.67
N ILE A 26 -30.84 -1.77 -30.53
CA ILE A 26 -30.45 -0.91 -31.64
C ILE A 26 -29.61 0.16 -30.97
N SER A 27 -28.29 -0.06 -31.01
CA SER A 27 -27.34 0.81 -30.36
C SER A 27 -27.37 2.07 -31.20
N PRO A 28 -27.70 3.25 -30.62
CA PRO A 28 -27.82 4.46 -31.41
C PRO A 28 -26.55 4.67 -32.23
N GLU A 29 -26.73 4.94 -33.52
CA GLU A 29 -25.62 5.31 -34.40
C GLU A 29 -25.19 6.75 -34.07
N ILE A 30 -23.95 6.91 -33.62
CA ILE A 30 -23.37 8.21 -33.29
C ILE A 30 -22.45 8.67 -34.41
N ASP A 31 -22.52 9.96 -34.76
CA ASP A 31 -21.63 10.58 -35.73
C ASP A 31 -20.19 10.50 -35.24
N ILE A 32 -19.31 10.00 -36.11
CA ILE A 32 -17.91 9.74 -35.77
C ILE A 32 -17.14 11.04 -35.44
N ASP A 33 -17.60 12.18 -35.98
CA ASP A 33 -17.02 13.50 -35.79
C ASP A 33 -17.37 14.12 -34.42
N LEU A 34 -18.40 13.59 -33.75
CA LEU A 34 -18.77 13.98 -32.39
C LEU A 34 -18.02 13.18 -31.32
N ILE A 35 -17.19 12.21 -31.73
CA ILE A 35 -16.50 11.28 -30.84
C ILE A 35 -15.03 11.66 -30.68
N GLU A 36 -14.59 11.81 -29.44
CA GLU A 36 -13.22 12.15 -29.08
C GLU A 36 -12.53 10.97 -28.35
N PRO A 37 -11.23 10.78 -28.59
CA PRO A 37 -10.45 9.77 -27.87
C PRO A 37 -10.30 10.15 -26.39
N ASN A 38 -10.16 9.15 -25.54
CA ASN A 38 -9.82 9.39 -24.13
C ASN A 38 -8.29 9.59 -23.99
N PRO A 39 -7.84 10.75 -23.47
CA PRO A 39 -6.41 11.07 -23.34
C PRO A 39 -5.65 10.13 -22.40
N ASP A 40 -6.34 9.47 -21.47
CA ASP A 40 -5.74 8.59 -20.45
C ASP A 40 -5.68 7.11 -20.88
N GLN A 41 -5.87 6.80 -22.18
CA GLN A 41 -5.86 5.42 -22.66
C GLN A 41 -4.44 4.83 -22.69
N PRO A 42 -4.18 3.72 -21.96
CA PRO A 42 -2.84 3.15 -21.82
C PRO A 42 -2.31 2.45 -23.09
N ARG A 43 -3.18 2.13 -24.05
CA ARG A 43 -2.78 1.41 -25.28
C ARG A 43 -2.63 2.38 -26.46
N THR A 44 -1.44 2.98 -26.58
CA THR A 44 -1.10 3.96 -27.62
C THR A 44 -0.46 3.37 -28.89
N ARG A 45 0.01 2.11 -28.85
CA ARG A 45 0.62 1.44 -30.03
C ARG A 45 -0.35 0.47 -30.69
N PHE A 46 -0.93 0.89 -31.81
CA PHE A 46 -1.60 0.00 -32.77
C PHE A 46 -0.70 -0.13 -34.00
N THR A 47 -0.43 -1.36 -34.44
CA THR A 47 0.25 -1.56 -35.72
C THR A 47 -0.71 -1.23 -36.84
N GLU A 48 -0.22 -0.51 -37.85
CA GLU A 48 -1.02 0.01 -38.94
C GLU A 48 -1.71 -1.10 -39.75
N ALA A 49 -1.03 -2.24 -39.89
CA ALA A 49 -1.56 -3.45 -40.52
C ALA A 49 -2.81 -4.01 -39.80
N ASN A 50 -2.80 -4.06 -38.46
CA ASN A 50 -3.91 -4.60 -37.67
C ASN A 50 -5.14 -3.68 -37.66
N LEU A 51 -4.95 -2.37 -37.93
CA LEU A 51 -6.06 -1.44 -38.10
C LEU A 51 -6.67 -1.56 -39.51
N GLU A 52 -5.86 -1.81 -40.53
CA GLU A 52 -6.34 -1.97 -41.90
C GLU A 52 -7.16 -3.25 -42.08
N GLU A 53 -6.71 -4.36 -41.50
CA GLU A 53 -7.46 -5.63 -41.49
C GLU A 53 -8.84 -5.45 -40.82
N LEU A 54 -8.89 -4.76 -39.68
CA LEU A 54 -10.14 -4.46 -38.99
C LEU A 54 -11.02 -3.50 -39.81
N ALA A 55 -10.42 -2.51 -40.49
CA ALA A 55 -11.15 -1.60 -41.36
C ALA A 55 -11.77 -2.34 -42.56
N GLN A 56 -11.05 -3.29 -43.17
CA GLN A 56 -11.59 -4.16 -44.22
C GLN A 56 -12.78 -5.00 -43.71
N SER A 57 -12.65 -5.60 -42.53
CA SER A 57 -13.75 -6.33 -41.90
C SER A 57 -14.96 -5.45 -41.63
N ILE A 58 -14.75 -4.20 -41.18
CA ILE A 58 -15.82 -3.23 -40.92
C ILE A 58 -16.48 -2.75 -42.21
N ARG A 59 -15.74 -2.58 -43.31
CA ARG A 59 -16.34 -2.27 -44.63
C ARG A 59 -17.27 -3.38 -45.12
N ALA A 60 -16.91 -4.64 -44.87
CA ALA A 60 -17.68 -5.79 -45.34
C ALA A 60 -18.92 -6.08 -44.47
N ASN A 61 -18.77 -6.02 -43.15
CA ASN A 61 -19.79 -6.52 -42.21
C ASN A 61 -20.37 -5.44 -41.28
N GLY A 62 -19.90 -4.20 -41.39
CA GLY A 62 -20.20 -3.15 -40.43
C GLY A 62 -19.52 -3.37 -39.08
N VAL A 63 -19.85 -2.51 -38.12
CA VAL A 63 -19.35 -2.62 -36.74
C VAL A 63 -20.26 -3.56 -35.96
N VAL A 64 -19.87 -4.82 -35.85
CA VAL A 64 -20.69 -5.86 -35.18
C VAL A 64 -20.87 -5.59 -33.68
N GLN A 65 -19.82 -5.11 -33.01
CA GLN A 65 -19.88 -4.82 -31.58
C GLN A 65 -19.86 -3.30 -31.35
N PRO A 66 -20.87 -2.72 -30.68
CA PRO A 66 -20.95 -1.28 -30.47
C PRO A 66 -19.80 -0.79 -29.57
N ILE A 67 -19.35 0.43 -29.81
CA ILE A 67 -18.36 1.09 -28.94
C ILE A 67 -19.04 1.68 -27.71
N VAL A 68 -18.28 1.91 -26.64
CA VAL A 68 -18.81 2.50 -25.40
C VAL A 68 -18.38 3.95 -25.32
N LEU A 69 -19.36 4.85 -25.28
CA LEU A 69 -19.18 6.29 -25.24
C LEU A 69 -19.74 6.87 -23.94
N ARG A 70 -19.21 8.01 -23.54
CA ARG A 70 -19.81 8.90 -22.53
C ARG A 70 -20.11 10.26 -23.15
N GLN A 71 -21.16 10.94 -22.70
CA GLN A 71 -21.48 12.28 -23.18
C GLN A 71 -20.77 13.34 -22.33
N ILE A 72 -20.11 14.32 -22.97
CA ILE A 72 -19.43 15.45 -22.33
C ILE A 72 -19.75 16.72 -23.11
N GLY A 73 -20.45 17.68 -22.50
CA GLY A 73 -20.63 19.02 -23.09
C GLY A 73 -21.23 19.02 -24.50
N GLY A 74 -22.08 18.04 -24.85
CA GLY A 74 -22.67 17.88 -26.19
C GLY A 74 -21.85 17.06 -27.19
N ARG A 75 -20.66 16.59 -26.81
CA ARG A 75 -19.82 15.64 -27.56
C ARG A 75 -19.78 14.28 -26.86
N TYR A 76 -19.10 13.30 -27.46
CA TYR A 76 -18.92 11.97 -26.91
C TYR A 76 -17.44 11.66 -26.71
N GLN A 77 -17.08 10.98 -25.63
CA GLN A 77 -15.72 10.49 -25.40
C GLN A 77 -15.68 8.96 -25.30
N ILE A 78 -14.64 8.35 -25.87
CA ILE A 78 -14.47 6.89 -25.91
C ILE A 78 -14.07 6.35 -24.54
N VAL A 79 -14.94 5.53 -23.95
CA VAL A 79 -14.62 4.75 -22.74
C VAL A 79 -13.93 3.44 -23.13
N ALA A 80 -14.48 2.76 -24.15
CA ALA A 80 -13.93 1.51 -24.67
C ALA A 80 -14.22 1.35 -26.16
N GLY A 81 -13.29 0.73 -26.90
CA GLY A 81 -13.45 0.44 -28.33
C GLY A 81 -12.68 1.36 -29.28
N GLU A 82 -11.63 2.05 -28.81
CA GLU A 82 -10.76 2.96 -29.60
C GLU A 82 -10.34 2.38 -30.95
N ARG A 83 -9.92 1.10 -31.01
CA ARG A 83 -9.53 0.42 -32.26
C ARG A 83 -10.66 0.35 -33.28
N ARG A 84 -11.89 0.11 -32.82
CA ARG A 84 -13.07 0.03 -33.67
C ARG A 84 -13.45 1.40 -34.20
N TRP A 85 -13.35 2.45 -33.39
CA TRP A 85 -13.55 3.83 -33.84
C TRP A 85 -12.53 4.23 -34.93
N ARG A 86 -11.23 4.02 -34.68
CA ARG A 86 -10.17 4.30 -35.68
C ARG A 86 -10.33 3.50 -36.98
N ALA A 87 -10.64 2.21 -36.87
CA ALA A 87 -10.87 1.36 -38.03
C ALA A 87 -12.14 1.78 -38.79
N SER A 88 -13.16 2.28 -38.09
CA SER A 88 -14.38 2.83 -38.71
C SER A 88 -14.14 4.13 -39.45
N GLN A 89 -13.28 5.01 -38.93
CA GLN A 89 -12.81 6.21 -39.66
C GLN A 89 -12.10 5.80 -40.95
N ARG A 90 -11.19 4.82 -40.90
CA ARG A 90 -10.49 4.28 -42.08
C ARG A 90 -11.40 3.51 -43.05
N ALA A 91 -12.50 2.97 -42.55
CA ALA A 91 -13.55 2.33 -43.36
C ALA A 91 -14.45 3.36 -44.06
N GLY A 92 -14.37 4.66 -43.71
CA GLY A 92 -15.19 5.72 -44.30
C GLY A 92 -16.61 5.79 -43.76
N LEU A 93 -16.87 5.19 -42.58
CA LEU A 93 -18.18 5.26 -41.94
C LEU A 93 -18.41 6.65 -41.35
N ARG A 94 -19.59 7.23 -41.61
CA ARG A 94 -20.03 8.51 -41.01
C ARG A 94 -20.61 8.33 -39.61
N ARG A 95 -21.29 7.22 -39.37
CA ARG A 95 -21.85 6.89 -38.06
C ARG A 95 -21.48 5.47 -37.67
N ILE A 96 -21.38 5.25 -36.37
CA ILE A 96 -21.05 3.94 -35.81
C ILE A 96 -21.97 3.59 -34.64
N PRO A 97 -22.35 2.31 -34.48
CA PRO A 97 -23.17 1.87 -33.38
C PRO A 97 -22.41 2.07 -32.07
N ALA A 98 -23.05 2.79 -31.15
CA ALA A 98 -22.47 3.09 -29.85
C ALA A 98 -23.49 2.93 -28.73
N VAL A 99 -23.00 2.52 -27.57
CA VAL A 99 -23.75 2.58 -26.32
C VAL A 99 -23.27 3.81 -25.58
N VAL A 100 -24.13 4.83 -25.51
CA VAL A 100 -23.90 5.99 -24.65
C VAL A 100 -24.30 5.57 -23.24
N LYS A 101 -23.31 5.45 -22.37
CA LYS A 101 -23.58 5.29 -20.95
C LYS A 101 -23.54 6.66 -20.30
N GLU A 102 -24.62 7.05 -19.64
CA GLU A 102 -24.62 8.11 -18.63
C GLU A 102 -23.88 7.59 -17.41
N VAL A 103 -22.56 7.48 -17.55
CA VAL A 103 -21.69 7.29 -16.39
C VAL A 103 -21.35 8.68 -15.92
N SER A 104 -21.73 9.03 -14.70
CA SER A 104 -21.23 10.25 -14.06
C SER A 104 -19.70 10.26 -14.14
N ASP A 105 -19.10 11.45 -14.29
CA ASP A 105 -17.64 11.58 -14.31
C ASP A 105 -16.99 10.85 -13.12
N ASP A 106 -17.65 10.91 -11.96
CA ASP A 106 -17.27 10.20 -10.75
C ASP A 106 -17.21 8.68 -10.93
N LYS A 107 -18.19 8.08 -11.62
CA LYS A 107 -18.26 6.62 -11.78
C LYS A 107 -17.28 6.09 -12.83
N LEU A 108 -16.90 6.91 -13.82
CA LEU A 108 -15.81 6.58 -14.74
C LEU A 108 -14.45 6.72 -14.08
N LEU A 109 -14.26 7.79 -13.32
CA LEU A 109 -13.07 7.99 -12.53
C LEU A 109 -12.90 6.86 -11.52
N GLU A 110 -13.99 6.44 -10.86
CA GLU A 110 -14.03 5.26 -10.01
C GLU A 110 -13.56 4.01 -10.77
N LEU A 111 -14.13 3.73 -11.94
CA LEU A 111 -13.80 2.56 -12.72
C LEU A 111 -12.31 2.55 -13.15
N ALA A 112 -11.79 3.71 -13.59
CA ALA A 112 -10.40 3.86 -13.99
C ALA A 112 -9.43 3.68 -12.80
N LEU A 113 -9.78 4.24 -11.64
CA LEU A 113 -8.97 4.10 -10.42
C LEU A 113 -9.00 2.67 -9.86
N VAL A 114 -10.17 2.01 -9.88
CA VAL A 114 -10.31 0.62 -9.43
C VAL A 114 -9.57 -0.34 -10.36
N GLU A 115 -9.66 -0.16 -11.69
CA GLU A 115 -8.89 -0.97 -12.64
C GLU A 115 -7.39 -0.83 -12.41
N ASN A 116 -6.90 0.41 -12.21
CA ASN A 116 -5.50 0.65 -11.91
C ASN A 116 -5.05 -0.05 -10.61
N ILE A 117 -5.90 -0.10 -9.59
CA ILE A 117 -5.64 -0.82 -8.33
C ILE A 117 -5.59 -2.34 -8.52
N GLN A 118 -6.40 -2.87 -9.44
CA GLN A 118 -6.46 -4.31 -9.72
C GLN A 118 -5.31 -4.81 -10.61
N ARG A 119 -4.43 -3.92 -11.09
CA ARG A 119 -3.21 -4.33 -11.81
C ARG A 119 -2.24 -5.04 -10.87
N GLN A 120 -1.64 -6.12 -11.36
CA GLN A 120 -0.88 -7.09 -10.55
C GLN A 120 0.47 -6.59 -10.00
N GLU A 121 0.84 -5.33 -10.19
CA GLU A 121 2.21 -4.83 -9.94
C GLU A 121 2.30 -3.69 -8.91
N LEU A 122 1.20 -3.27 -8.28
CA LEU A 122 1.28 -2.17 -7.31
C LEU A 122 2.04 -2.58 -6.05
N ASN A 123 2.99 -1.73 -5.65
CA ASN A 123 3.64 -1.90 -4.35
C ASN A 123 2.71 -1.47 -3.21
N PRO A 124 2.96 -1.89 -1.95
CA PRO A 124 2.07 -1.62 -0.83
C PRO A 124 1.81 -0.13 -0.54
N ILE A 125 2.76 0.75 -0.90
CA ILE A 125 2.64 2.19 -0.69
C ILE A 125 1.81 2.82 -1.81
N GLU A 126 2.01 2.42 -3.07
CA GLU A 126 1.17 2.82 -4.19
C GLU A 126 -0.27 2.40 -4.01
N GLU A 127 -0.50 1.18 -3.55
CA GLU A 127 -1.82 0.66 -3.24
C GLU A 127 -2.51 1.52 -2.17
N ALA A 128 -1.78 1.86 -1.10
CA ALA A 128 -2.26 2.74 -0.05
C ALA A 128 -2.58 4.16 -0.56
N LYS A 129 -1.72 4.72 -1.42
CA LYS A 129 -1.95 6.02 -2.08
C LYS A 129 -3.19 5.98 -2.98
N ALA A 130 -3.41 4.86 -3.69
CA ALA A 130 -4.56 4.68 -4.57
C ALA A 130 -5.88 4.57 -3.77
N TYR A 131 -5.89 3.85 -2.64
CA TYR A 131 -7.04 3.84 -1.73
C TYR A 131 -7.36 5.22 -1.17
N ARG A 132 -6.33 5.97 -0.74
CA ARG A 132 -6.49 7.35 -0.27
C ARG A 132 -7.11 8.22 -1.37
N LYS A 133 -6.60 8.13 -2.60
CA LYS A 133 -7.11 8.87 -3.75
C LYS A 133 -8.58 8.56 -4.04
N LEU A 134 -9.00 7.30 -3.96
CA LEU A 134 -10.41 6.91 -4.11
C LEU A 134 -11.30 7.58 -3.05
N ILE A 135 -10.88 7.56 -1.78
CA ILE A 135 -11.63 8.18 -0.67
C ILE A 135 -11.73 9.69 -0.88
N ASP A 136 -10.61 10.35 -1.15
CA ASP A 136 -10.53 11.81 -1.20
C ASP A 136 -11.24 12.37 -2.45
N THR A 137 -11.17 11.66 -3.58
CA THR A 137 -11.73 12.13 -4.85
C THR A 137 -13.23 11.85 -4.96
N LEU A 138 -13.69 10.70 -4.48
CA LEU A 138 -15.07 10.24 -4.66
C LEU A 138 -15.89 10.30 -3.36
N GLY A 139 -15.31 10.81 -2.27
CA GLY A 139 -15.96 10.90 -0.96
C GLY A 139 -16.33 9.54 -0.35
N LEU A 140 -15.66 8.46 -0.77
CA LEU A 140 -16.01 7.10 -0.36
C LEU A 140 -15.56 6.81 1.07
N THR A 141 -16.33 5.99 1.78
CA THR A 141 -15.88 5.41 3.05
C THR A 141 -14.90 4.26 2.82
N GLN A 142 -14.13 3.88 3.84
CA GLN A 142 -13.23 2.72 3.75
C GLN A 142 -13.98 1.42 3.44
N GLU A 143 -15.21 1.28 3.95
CA GLU A 143 -16.10 0.14 3.67
C GLU A 143 -16.46 0.08 2.18
N MET A 144 -16.84 1.23 1.62
CA MET A 144 -17.23 1.36 0.22
C MET A 144 -16.07 1.12 -0.75
N VAL A 145 -14.85 1.49 -0.36
CA VAL A 145 -13.64 1.17 -1.13
C VAL A 145 -13.35 -0.32 -1.08
N ALA A 146 -13.44 -0.94 0.10
CA ALA A 146 -13.21 -2.37 0.30
C ALA A 146 -14.11 -3.23 -0.60
N GLU A 147 -15.41 -2.91 -0.63
CA GLU A 147 -16.39 -3.55 -1.50
C GLU A 147 -16.04 -3.41 -2.99
N ARG A 148 -15.69 -2.19 -3.43
CA ARG A 148 -15.35 -1.89 -4.83
C ARG A 148 -14.09 -2.61 -5.33
N VAL A 149 -13.08 -2.72 -4.48
CA VAL A 149 -11.80 -3.37 -4.84
C VAL A 149 -11.79 -4.86 -4.53
N GLY A 150 -12.86 -5.40 -3.93
CA GLY A 150 -12.99 -6.82 -3.60
C GLY A 150 -12.04 -7.29 -2.50
N LYS A 151 -11.73 -6.44 -1.52
CA LYS A 151 -10.84 -6.76 -0.39
C LYS A 151 -11.51 -6.47 0.94
N ASP A 152 -11.00 -7.05 2.02
CA ASP A 152 -11.49 -6.75 3.36
C ASP A 152 -11.19 -5.31 3.76
N ARG A 153 -12.13 -4.66 4.45
CA ARG A 153 -11.93 -3.32 5.01
C ARG A 153 -10.66 -3.23 5.86
N THR A 154 -10.34 -4.28 6.62
CA THR A 154 -9.12 -4.33 7.44
C THR A 154 -7.85 -4.18 6.62
N ILE A 155 -7.81 -4.71 5.39
CA ILE A 155 -6.68 -4.55 4.48
C ILE A 155 -6.56 -3.10 4.07
N ILE A 156 -7.67 -2.47 3.64
CA ILE A 156 -7.70 -1.05 3.23
C ILE A 156 -7.21 -0.14 4.36
N THR A 157 -7.76 -0.32 5.57
CA THR A 157 -7.33 0.45 6.75
C THR A 157 -5.84 0.25 7.03
N THR A 158 -5.36 -0.99 6.95
CA THR A 158 -3.97 -1.33 7.29
C THR A 158 -2.99 -0.78 6.25
N SER A 159 -3.28 -0.90 4.96
CA SER A 159 -2.46 -0.33 3.89
C SER A 159 -2.40 1.18 4.01
N MET A 160 -3.52 1.86 4.21
CA MET A 160 -3.55 3.32 4.39
C MET A 160 -2.80 3.81 5.63
N ARG A 161 -2.68 3.00 6.68
CA ARG A 161 -1.87 3.37 7.86
C ARG A 161 -0.40 3.55 7.48
N LEU A 162 0.13 2.79 6.52
CA LEU A 162 1.53 2.89 6.07
C LEU A 162 1.88 4.32 5.60
N LEU A 163 0.90 5.08 5.10
CA LEU A 163 1.10 6.49 4.70
C LEU A 163 1.40 7.44 5.88
N ARG A 164 1.22 6.99 7.12
CA ARG A 164 1.60 7.74 8.34
C ARG A 164 3.08 7.64 8.67
N LEU A 165 3.79 6.68 8.08
CA LEU A 165 5.23 6.54 8.28
C LEU A 165 5.97 7.76 7.68
N PRO A 166 7.15 8.14 8.20
CA PRO A 166 8.03 9.10 7.57
C PRO A 166 8.31 8.75 6.11
N GLY A 167 8.37 9.75 5.24
CA GLY A 167 8.52 9.55 3.79
C GLY A 167 9.75 8.73 3.39
N GLU A 168 10.84 8.82 4.15
CA GLU A 168 12.04 7.98 3.97
C GLU A 168 11.72 6.49 4.12
N ILE A 169 10.93 6.11 5.14
CA ILE A 169 10.54 4.71 5.39
C ILE A 169 9.54 4.24 4.34
N GLN A 170 8.63 5.11 3.89
CA GLN A 170 7.73 4.79 2.78
C GLN A 170 8.50 4.45 1.51
N ARG A 171 9.53 5.23 1.15
CA ARG A 171 10.39 4.95 -0.02
C ARG A 171 11.10 3.61 0.09
N VAL A 172 11.65 3.28 1.25
CA VAL A 172 12.29 1.97 1.45
C VAL A 172 11.31 0.81 1.27
N ILE A 173 10.03 0.99 1.66
CA ILE A 173 8.99 -0.02 1.41
C ILE A 173 8.61 -0.09 -0.07
N GLU A 174 8.54 1.06 -0.73
CA GLU A 174 8.28 1.20 -2.17
C GLU A 174 9.34 0.48 -3.01
N GLU A 175 10.61 0.62 -2.63
CA GLU A 175 11.78 -0.02 -3.26
C GLU A 175 11.94 -1.51 -2.87
N GLY A 176 11.11 -2.03 -1.95
CA GLY A 176 11.15 -3.41 -1.49
C GLY A 176 12.22 -3.73 -0.44
N GLY A 177 12.96 -2.73 0.06
CA GLY A 177 13.93 -2.90 1.15
C GLY A 177 13.29 -3.28 2.49
N LEU A 178 12.02 -2.91 2.70
CA LEU A 178 11.22 -3.36 3.83
C LEU A 178 9.83 -3.81 3.35
N SER A 179 9.38 -4.98 3.83
CA SER A 179 7.99 -5.39 3.58
C SER A 179 6.96 -4.51 4.31
N ALA A 180 5.71 -4.52 3.85
CA ALA A 180 4.58 -3.89 4.55
C ALA A 180 4.40 -4.40 5.99
N GLY A 181 4.84 -5.63 6.30
CA GLY A 181 4.90 -6.16 7.67
C GLY A 181 5.83 -5.34 8.57
N HIS A 182 7.02 -5.02 8.10
CA HIS A 182 7.97 -4.17 8.85
C HIS A 182 7.41 -2.77 9.06
N GLY A 183 6.80 -2.18 8.02
CA GLY A 183 6.11 -0.89 8.14
C GLY A 183 5.05 -0.88 9.25
N ARG A 184 4.23 -1.95 9.32
CA ARG A 184 3.24 -2.13 10.40
C ARG A 184 3.86 -2.24 11.79
N ALA A 185 4.97 -2.95 11.92
CA ALA A 185 5.70 -3.06 13.18
C ALA A 185 6.21 -1.70 13.67
N LEU A 186 6.78 -0.90 12.76
CA LEU A 186 7.30 0.43 13.06
C LEU A 186 6.19 1.42 13.49
N MET A 187 4.97 1.26 12.98
CA MET A 187 3.80 2.06 13.41
C MET A 187 3.28 1.75 14.82
N MET A 188 3.86 0.80 15.56
CA MET A 188 3.52 0.59 16.98
C MET A 188 4.04 1.73 17.88
N THR A 189 4.86 2.63 17.36
CA THR A 189 5.28 3.87 18.01
C THR A 189 4.97 5.06 17.11
N ASP A 190 4.60 6.20 17.69
CA ASP A 190 4.37 7.44 16.94
C ASP A 190 5.63 8.32 16.83
N ASP A 191 6.77 7.92 17.45
CA ASP A 191 8.02 8.69 17.41
C ASP A 191 8.80 8.46 16.10
N PRO A 192 8.92 9.48 15.22
CA PRO A 192 9.62 9.35 13.95
C PRO A 192 11.11 9.01 14.10
N LYS A 193 11.76 9.41 15.20
CA LYS A 193 13.19 9.11 15.42
C LYS A 193 13.39 7.63 15.71
N ILE A 194 12.56 7.06 16.58
CA ILE A 194 12.59 5.64 16.91
C ILE A 194 12.28 4.81 15.65
N GLN A 195 11.26 5.21 14.87
CA GLN A 195 10.92 4.55 13.62
C GLN A 195 12.09 4.53 12.64
N ARG A 196 12.75 5.68 12.38
CA ARG A 196 13.91 5.76 11.48
C ARG A 196 15.06 4.87 11.94
N ARG A 197 15.42 4.96 13.23
CA ARG A 197 16.51 4.16 13.80
C ARG A 197 16.24 2.66 13.62
N LEU A 198 15.05 2.20 13.99
CA LEU A 198 14.68 0.79 13.91
C LEU A 198 14.49 0.30 12.48
N ALA A 199 14.05 1.17 11.55
CA ALA A 199 13.98 0.85 10.13
C ALA A 199 15.39 0.59 9.57
N ASN A 200 16.35 1.48 9.84
CA ASN A 200 17.74 1.30 9.40
C ASN A 200 18.36 0.04 10.02
N GLU A 201 18.16 -0.19 11.32
CA GLU A 201 18.64 -1.42 11.96
C GLU A 201 18.01 -2.68 11.37
N ALA A 202 16.74 -2.65 10.97
CA ALA A 202 16.07 -3.77 10.33
C ALA A 202 16.65 -4.10 8.96
N ILE A 203 17.02 -3.07 8.18
CA ILE A 203 17.67 -3.23 6.87
C ILE A 203 19.09 -3.78 7.06
N ASP A 204 19.90 -3.13 7.91
CA ASP A 204 21.31 -3.47 8.12
C ASP A 204 21.49 -4.90 8.65
N LYS A 205 20.58 -5.33 9.54
CA LYS A 205 20.65 -6.64 10.20
C LYS A 205 19.76 -7.70 9.53
N GLY A 206 19.02 -7.35 8.48
CA GLY A 206 18.10 -8.25 7.80
C GLY A 206 17.02 -8.83 8.72
N TRP A 207 16.44 -8.01 9.60
CA TRP A 207 15.44 -8.46 10.57
C TRP A 207 14.19 -9.01 9.89
N SER A 208 13.62 -10.04 10.51
CA SER A 208 12.26 -10.48 10.24
C SER A 208 11.24 -9.53 10.87
N VAL A 209 10.00 -9.55 10.35
CA VAL A 209 8.88 -8.74 10.87
C VAL A 209 8.71 -8.92 12.38
N ARG A 210 8.85 -10.16 12.89
CA ARG A 210 8.73 -10.47 14.31
C ARG A 210 9.86 -9.86 15.15
N GLU A 211 11.08 -9.80 14.61
CA GLU A 211 12.21 -9.17 15.29
C GLU A 211 12.03 -7.66 15.34
N THR A 212 11.58 -7.04 14.25
CA THR A 212 11.23 -5.62 14.22
C THR A 212 10.14 -5.30 15.24
N GLU A 213 9.07 -6.09 15.32
CA GLU A 213 8.01 -5.90 16.34
C GLU A 213 8.57 -5.98 17.78
N ARG A 214 9.45 -6.95 18.06
CA ARG A 214 10.08 -7.06 19.38
C ARG A 214 10.97 -5.87 19.69
N ALA A 215 11.75 -5.40 18.71
CA ALA A 215 12.62 -4.24 18.86
C ALA A 215 11.83 -2.96 19.13
N VAL A 216 10.72 -2.74 18.40
CA VAL A 216 9.83 -1.60 18.62
C VAL A 216 9.19 -1.67 20.01
N LYS A 217 8.66 -2.82 20.41
CA LYS A 217 8.08 -3.02 21.76
C LYS A 217 9.09 -2.74 22.87
N LYS A 218 10.36 -3.15 22.69
CA LYS A 218 11.43 -2.86 23.65
C LYS A 218 11.76 -1.36 23.72
N ALA A 219 11.85 -0.71 22.56
CA ALA A 219 12.11 0.74 22.49
C ALA A 219 10.99 1.58 23.11
N VAL A 220 9.73 1.16 22.98
CA VAL A 220 8.58 1.85 23.60
C VAL A 220 8.51 1.62 25.11
N LYS A 221 8.83 0.41 25.60
CA LYS A 221 8.81 0.07 27.05
C LYS A 221 9.99 0.65 27.83
N SER A 222 11.08 0.99 27.17
CA SER A 222 12.24 1.63 27.79
C SER A 222 12.56 2.91 27.02
N PRO A 223 11.90 4.05 27.34
CA PRO A 223 12.08 5.32 26.62
C PRO A 223 13.49 5.93 26.74
N GLN A 224 14.43 5.23 27.37
CA GLN A 224 15.81 5.68 27.51
C GLN A 224 16.71 4.73 26.72
N ILE A 225 17.18 5.20 25.58
CA ILE A 225 18.53 5.08 25.00
C ILE A 225 18.42 5.38 23.49
N SER A 226 18.51 6.67 23.19
CA SER A 226 18.88 7.26 21.88
C SER A 226 19.04 8.77 22.16
N GLU A 227 20.17 9.46 22.00
CA GLU A 227 21.42 9.24 21.31
C GLU A 227 22.48 10.08 22.04
N ASN A 228 23.69 9.56 22.16
CA ASN A 228 24.85 10.41 21.95
C ASN A 228 25.84 9.60 21.12
N LYS A 229 25.70 9.69 19.79
CA LYS A 229 26.73 9.25 18.87
C LYS A 229 27.90 10.25 18.98
N GLY A 230 29.10 9.70 19.17
CA GLY A 230 30.32 10.34 18.66
C GLY A 230 30.93 11.43 19.51
N VAL A 231 31.51 11.06 20.65
CA VAL A 231 32.88 11.53 20.92
C VAL A 231 33.69 10.29 21.24
N ILE A 232 34.68 10.00 20.39
CA ILE A 232 35.82 9.17 20.78
C ILE A 232 36.48 9.91 21.94
N ARG A 233 36.00 9.71 23.17
CA ARG A 233 36.77 10.01 24.35
C ARG A 233 37.55 8.75 24.61
N THR A 234 38.85 8.85 24.39
CA THR A 234 39.84 7.99 25.03
C THR A 234 39.41 7.80 26.48
N VAL A 235 38.75 6.68 26.79
CA VAL A 235 38.47 6.30 28.16
C VAL A 235 39.84 5.96 28.72
N ASP A 236 40.39 6.89 29.49
CA ASP A 236 41.66 6.71 30.20
C ASP A 236 41.65 5.33 30.86
N ALA A 237 42.63 4.48 30.53
CA ALA A 237 42.72 3.10 31.00
C ALA A 237 42.66 2.98 32.55
N ASN A 238 42.99 4.06 33.25
CA ASN A 238 42.89 4.18 34.70
C ASN A 238 41.45 4.22 35.23
N VAL A 239 40.50 4.81 34.49
CA VAL A 239 39.08 4.90 34.93
C VAL A 239 38.41 3.53 34.87
N LYS A 240 38.67 2.77 33.79
CA LYS A 240 38.13 1.41 33.62
C LYS A 240 38.72 0.42 34.63
N ALA A 241 39.99 0.59 35.00
CA ALA A 241 40.63 -0.19 36.07
C ALA A 241 40.01 0.12 37.44
N ALA A 242 39.72 1.40 37.73
CA ALA A 242 39.04 1.81 38.96
C ALA A 242 37.60 1.29 39.03
N GLU A 243 36.84 1.35 37.94
CA GLU A 243 35.50 0.75 37.84
C GLU A 243 35.54 -0.75 38.14
N THR A 244 36.47 -1.48 37.52
CA THR A 244 36.60 -2.94 37.71
C THR A 244 36.94 -3.30 39.16
N LYS A 245 37.79 -2.50 39.81
CA LYS A 245 38.17 -2.72 41.22
C LYS A 245 37.00 -2.42 42.17
N LEU A 246 36.23 -1.37 41.92
CA LEU A 246 35.04 -1.02 42.71
C LEU A 246 33.92 -2.04 42.52
N MET A 247 33.67 -2.50 41.28
CA MET A 247 32.70 -3.57 41.02
C MET A 247 33.04 -4.87 41.76
N ARG A 248 34.34 -5.25 41.80
CA ARG A 248 34.79 -6.43 42.55
C ARG A 248 34.64 -6.28 44.07
N SER A 249 34.89 -5.08 44.60
CA SER A 249 34.83 -4.84 46.05
C SER A 249 33.40 -4.68 46.57
N LEU A 250 32.53 -4.06 45.77
CA LEU A 250 31.14 -3.76 46.16
C LEU A 250 30.16 -4.83 45.66
N ASN A 251 30.59 -5.73 44.77
CA ASN A 251 29.79 -6.78 44.15
C ASN A 251 28.48 -6.27 43.53
N THR A 252 28.53 -5.05 42.98
CA THR A 252 27.43 -4.37 42.29
C THR A 252 27.97 -3.57 41.11
N ASN A 253 27.11 -3.13 40.21
CA ASN A 253 27.50 -2.30 39.08
C ASN A 253 27.90 -0.90 39.56
N VAL A 254 29.13 -0.51 39.23
CA VAL A 254 29.70 0.81 39.56
C VAL A 254 30.13 1.48 38.27
N LYS A 255 29.68 2.71 38.06
CA LYS A 255 29.99 3.51 36.89
C LYS A 255 30.67 4.80 37.33
N ILE A 256 31.85 5.07 36.78
CA ILE A 256 32.61 6.30 37.05
C ILE A 256 32.41 7.25 35.88
N ILE A 257 31.64 8.30 36.11
CA ILE A 257 31.41 9.36 35.14
C ILE A 257 32.42 10.47 35.40
N ALA A 258 33.50 10.48 34.62
CA ALA A 258 34.47 11.56 34.67
C ALA A 258 33.88 12.88 34.13
N GLY A 259 34.04 13.96 34.90
CA GLY A 259 33.74 15.32 34.46
C GLY A 259 34.74 15.83 33.40
N LYS A 260 34.47 16.99 32.79
CA LYS A 260 35.45 17.64 31.90
C LYS A 260 36.72 17.99 32.70
N LYS A 261 37.90 17.97 32.05
CA LYS A 261 39.23 18.24 32.65
C LYS A 261 39.17 19.32 33.74
N GLY A 262 39.44 18.92 34.99
CA GLY A 262 39.49 19.81 36.17
C GLY A 262 38.17 19.99 36.93
N ALA A 263 37.03 19.53 36.40
CA ALA A 263 35.76 19.48 37.11
C ALA A 263 35.53 18.05 37.64
N GLY A 264 35.27 17.93 38.94
CA GLY A 264 35.06 16.64 39.62
C GLY A 264 34.12 15.67 38.90
N GLY A 265 34.33 14.37 39.13
CA GLY A 265 33.51 13.29 38.57
C GLY A 265 32.37 12.85 39.49
N LYS A 266 31.50 11.98 38.98
CA LYS A 266 30.47 11.27 39.75
C LYS A 266 30.75 9.77 39.73
N ILE A 267 30.55 9.11 40.87
CA ILE A 267 30.54 7.65 40.95
C ILE A 267 29.08 7.25 41.21
N GLU A 268 28.49 6.52 40.27
CA GLU A 268 27.16 5.96 40.41
C GLU A 268 27.29 4.48 40.81
N ILE A 269 26.65 4.11 41.91
CA ILE A 269 26.62 2.74 42.43
C ILE A 269 25.16 2.30 42.36
N GLU A 270 24.88 1.27 41.56
CA GLU A 270 23.56 0.65 41.53
C GLU A 270 23.37 -0.23 42.78
N TYR A 271 22.17 -0.23 43.35
CA TYR A 271 21.80 -1.12 44.45
C TYR A 271 20.47 -1.80 44.12
N TYR A 272 20.32 -3.06 44.51
CA TYR A 272 19.13 -3.86 44.21
C TYR A 272 18.38 -4.19 45.49
N GLY A 273 17.65 -3.20 46.02
CA GLY A 273 16.85 -3.31 47.25
C GLY A 273 17.50 -2.66 48.46
N THR A 274 16.75 -2.54 49.56
CA THR A 274 17.18 -1.85 50.79
C THR A 274 18.34 -2.56 51.48
N ASP A 275 18.33 -3.89 51.49
CA ASP A 275 19.37 -4.70 52.14
C ASP A 275 20.73 -4.57 51.41
N ASP A 276 20.70 -4.41 50.09
CA ASP A 276 21.90 -4.20 49.28
C ASP A 276 22.48 -2.79 49.48
N LEU A 277 21.61 -1.78 49.64
CA LEU A 277 22.02 -0.43 50.00
C LEU A 277 22.72 -0.41 51.37
N ASP A 278 22.15 -1.08 52.38
CA ASP A 278 22.73 -1.17 53.72
C ASP A 278 24.08 -1.92 53.71
N ARG A 279 24.18 -3.00 52.94
CA ARG A 279 25.44 -3.73 52.73
C ARG A 279 26.52 -2.82 52.11
N ILE A 280 26.17 -2.09 51.06
CA ILE A 280 27.08 -1.14 50.38
C ILE A 280 27.49 -0.01 51.33
N PHE A 281 26.55 0.53 52.10
CA PHE A 281 26.79 1.59 53.09
C PHE A 281 27.76 1.13 54.19
N GLN A 282 27.57 -0.09 54.72
CA GLN A 282 28.49 -0.70 55.68
C GLN A 282 29.90 -0.91 55.11
N LEU A 283 30.01 -1.32 53.85
CA LEU A 283 31.31 -1.51 53.17
C LEU A 283 32.05 -0.20 52.90
N LEU A 284 31.33 0.92 52.71
CA LEU A 284 31.93 2.23 52.45
C LEU A 284 32.34 2.99 53.72
N ILE A 285 31.68 2.74 54.86
CA ILE A 285 31.92 3.46 56.12
C ILE A 285 32.84 2.71 57.08
N LYS A 286 33.03 1.39 56.93
CA LYS A 286 34.02 0.66 57.71
C LYS A 286 35.44 1.10 57.34
N LYS A 287 36.08 1.83 58.26
CA LYS A 287 37.53 2.07 58.29
C LYS A 287 38.28 0.82 58.71
#